data_AF-A0A933R8S6-F1
#
_entry.id   AF-A0A933R8S6-F1
#
_cell.length_a   1.000
_cell.length_b   1.000
_cell.length_c   1.000
_cell.angle_alpha   90.00
_cell.angle_beta   90.00
_cell.angle_gamma   90.00
#
_symmetry.space_group_name_H-M   'P 1'
#
loop_
_entity.id
_entity.type
_entity.pdbx_description
1 polymer ?
#
loop_
_entity_poly.entity_id
_entity_poly.type
_entity_poly.pdbx_seq_one_letter_code
_entity_poly.pdbx_strand_id
1 'polypeptide(L)'
;GLVTRYPTWLAITPDSWHPDTSNIESYRGSTIWLEATPHQLDFTIDFTPNPNKPSPAQHLTTTCIPTITPDPDPLPAMPTLPDQTEPGLNAPCMWTPPGPGTVTITAHTTYTIVFRADGYTEPDDDYTRTSQPTTYTTGELNAVNTRP
;
A
#
# COMPACT_ATOMS: atom_id res chain seq x y z
N GLY A 1 -5.06 31.53 5.69
CA GLY A 1 -5.92 30.50 5.09
C GLY A 1 -6.09 29.41 6.12
N LEU A 2 -7.29 28.83 6.25
CA LEU A 2 -7.51 27.69 7.15
C LEU A 2 -6.57 26.55 6.71
N VAL A 3 -5.76 26.04 7.64
CA VAL A 3 -4.84 24.94 7.38
C VAL A 3 -5.67 23.65 7.40
N THR A 4 -5.84 22.99 6.26
CA THR A 4 -6.42 21.65 6.23
C THR A 4 -5.44 20.66 6.82
N ARG A 5 -5.88 20.04 7.91
CA ARG A 5 -5.16 19.02 8.66
C ARG A 5 -5.93 17.71 8.73
N TYR A 6 -6.70 17.43 7.68
CA TYR A 6 -7.52 16.22 7.62
C TYR A 6 -6.63 15.03 7.26
N PRO A 7 -6.55 14.01 8.13
CA PRO A 7 -5.83 12.79 7.80
C PRO A 7 -6.52 12.05 6.64
N THR A 8 -5.71 11.28 5.92
CA THR A 8 -6.12 10.37 4.86
C THR A 8 -5.77 8.95 5.29
N TRP A 9 -6.69 8.03 5.03
CA TRP A 9 -6.44 6.59 5.13
C TRP A 9 -5.98 6.04 3.78
N LEU A 10 -4.91 5.26 3.79
CA LEU A 10 -4.34 4.60 2.62
C LEU A 10 -4.80 3.14 2.59
N ALA A 11 -5.37 2.72 1.48
CA ALA A 11 -5.84 1.37 1.28
C ALA A 11 -5.65 0.91 -0.17
N ILE A 12 -5.65 -0.40 -0.36
CA ILE A 12 -5.78 -1.07 -1.67
C ILE A 12 -7.17 -1.69 -1.77
N THR A 13 -7.59 -2.08 -2.98
CA THR A 13 -8.81 -2.84 -3.15
C THR A 13 -8.69 -4.20 -2.46
N PRO A 14 -9.76 -4.73 -1.83
CA PRO A 14 -9.74 -6.05 -1.19
C PRO A 14 -9.30 -7.17 -2.13
N ASP A 15 -9.72 -7.10 -3.40
CA ASP A 15 -9.32 -8.05 -4.44
C ASP A 15 -7.83 -7.97 -4.83
N SER A 16 -7.07 -7.00 -4.30
CA SER A 16 -5.60 -6.97 -4.45
C SER A 16 -4.86 -7.65 -3.29
N TRP A 17 -5.57 -8.08 -2.24
CA TRP A 17 -5.01 -8.73 -1.05
C TRP A 17 -5.55 -10.15 -0.91
N HIS A 18 -5.11 -11.03 -1.79
CA HIS A 18 -5.42 -12.45 -1.72
C HIS A 18 -4.21 -13.29 -2.18
N PRO A 19 -4.14 -14.57 -1.79
CA PRO A 19 -3.19 -15.50 -2.37
C PRO A 19 -3.40 -15.61 -3.89
N ASP A 20 -2.31 -15.52 -4.64
CA ASP A 20 -2.30 -15.63 -6.11
C ASP A 20 -1.54 -16.89 -6.52
N THR A 21 -1.85 -17.41 -7.70
CA THR A 21 -1.19 -18.59 -8.26
C THR A 21 -0.68 -18.27 -9.66
N SER A 22 0.56 -18.66 -9.97
CA SER A 22 1.05 -18.57 -11.34
C SER A 22 0.26 -19.49 -12.28
N ASN A 23 0.53 -19.36 -13.57
CA ASN A 23 0.15 -20.40 -14.53
C ASN A 23 0.67 -21.77 -14.05
N ILE A 24 -0.14 -22.80 -14.28
CA ILE A 24 0.24 -24.18 -14.03
C ILE A 24 0.95 -24.71 -15.27
N GLU A 25 2.15 -25.26 -15.10
CA GLU A 25 2.94 -25.84 -16.18
C GLU A 25 3.24 -27.31 -15.95
N SER A 26 3.56 -28.02 -17.04
CA SER A 26 4.01 -29.42 -16.98
C SER A 26 5.48 -29.51 -17.36
N TYR A 27 6.32 -29.97 -16.43
CA TYR A 27 7.74 -30.17 -16.65
C TYR A 27 8.17 -31.58 -16.26
N ARG A 28 8.71 -32.33 -17.23
CA ARG A 28 9.20 -33.72 -17.04
C ARG A 28 8.18 -34.68 -16.40
N GLY A 29 6.90 -34.50 -16.73
CA GLY A 29 5.80 -35.31 -16.18
C GLY A 29 5.25 -34.79 -14.85
N SER A 30 5.80 -33.70 -14.33
CA SER A 30 5.33 -33.05 -13.11
C SER A 30 4.55 -31.77 -13.35
N THR A 31 3.55 -31.52 -12.51
CA THR A 31 2.76 -30.29 -12.51
C THR A 31 3.42 -29.28 -11.57
N ILE A 32 3.77 -28.11 -12.08
CA ILE A 32 4.47 -27.06 -11.35
C ILE A 32 3.70 -25.74 -11.35
N TRP A 33 3.75 -25.01 -10.24
CA TRP A 33 3.22 -23.66 -10.11
C TRP A 33 3.86 -22.94 -8.92
N LEU A 34 3.73 -21.60 -8.89
CA LEU A 34 4.08 -20.76 -7.76
C LEU A 34 2.80 -20.35 -7.04
N GLU A 35 2.84 -20.37 -5.72
CA GLU A 35 1.84 -19.74 -4.86
C GLU A 35 2.45 -18.50 -4.23
N ALA A 36 1.72 -17.39 -4.28
CA ALA A 36 2.13 -16.12 -3.72
C ALA A 36 1.12 -15.69 -2.65
N THR A 37 1.53 -15.65 -1.39
CA THR A 37 0.67 -15.21 -0.27
C THR A 37 1.10 -13.82 0.20
N PRO A 38 0.23 -12.80 0.16
CA PRO A 38 0.58 -11.46 0.62
C PRO A 38 0.78 -11.47 2.14
N HIS A 39 1.82 -10.79 2.61
CA HIS A 39 2.13 -10.72 4.05
C HIS A 39 2.56 -9.32 4.54
N GLN A 40 2.81 -8.37 3.63
CA GLN A 40 3.18 -7.00 3.99
C GLN A 40 2.61 -6.01 2.97
N LEU A 41 2.18 -4.84 3.46
CA LEU A 41 1.72 -3.71 2.66
C LEU A 41 2.41 -2.42 3.11
N ASP A 42 3.13 -1.78 2.20
CA ASP A 42 3.71 -0.46 2.38
C ASP A 42 3.15 0.54 1.36
N PHE A 43 3.22 1.82 1.71
CA PHE A 43 2.93 2.92 0.79
C PHE A 43 4.08 3.91 0.74
N THR A 44 4.46 4.32 -0.47
CA THR A 44 5.29 5.49 -0.71
C THR A 44 4.42 6.69 -1.06
N ILE A 45 4.71 7.82 -0.43
CA ILE A 45 3.95 9.06 -0.48
C ILE A 45 4.88 10.18 -0.92
N ASP A 46 4.68 10.68 -2.13
CA ASP A 46 5.43 11.76 -2.74
C ASP A 46 4.58 13.03 -2.81
N PHE A 47 4.81 13.97 -1.90
CA PHE A 47 4.06 15.23 -1.84
C PHE A 47 4.85 16.40 -2.44
N THR A 48 4.24 17.04 -3.44
CA THR A 48 4.72 18.28 -4.07
C THR A 48 3.84 19.46 -3.66
N PRO A 49 4.38 20.49 -3.00
CA PRO A 49 3.62 21.63 -2.52
C PRO A 49 3.16 22.56 -3.65
N ASN A 50 2.03 23.26 -3.44
CA ASN A 50 1.59 24.31 -4.33
C ASN A 50 2.56 25.53 -4.26
N PRO A 51 3.14 25.98 -5.38
CA PRO A 51 4.11 27.09 -5.38
C PRO A 51 3.52 28.42 -4.87
N ASN A 52 2.20 28.60 -5.00
CA ASN A 52 1.50 29.82 -4.54
C ASN A 52 1.10 29.76 -3.06
N LYS A 53 1.16 28.57 -2.43
CA LYS A 53 0.84 28.34 -1.02
C LYS A 53 1.90 27.39 -0.43
N PRO A 54 3.10 27.90 -0.13
CA PRO A 54 4.26 27.06 0.15
C PRO A 54 4.07 26.24 1.43
N SER A 55 4.45 24.97 1.33
CA SER A 55 4.62 24.03 2.43
C SER A 55 5.84 23.15 2.13
N PRO A 56 6.39 22.41 3.11
CA PRO A 56 7.48 21.48 2.83
C PRO A 56 7.05 20.37 1.86
N ALA A 57 7.91 20.05 0.90
CA ALA A 57 7.80 18.81 0.14
C ALA A 57 8.12 17.61 1.04
N GLN A 58 7.54 16.45 0.75
CA GLN A 58 7.75 15.24 1.54
C GLN A 58 7.89 14.02 0.63
N HIS A 59 8.80 13.12 1.00
CA HIS A 59 8.91 11.76 0.47
C HIS A 59 8.91 10.84 1.69
N LEU A 60 7.85 10.05 1.85
CA LEU A 60 7.63 9.23 3.03
C LEU A 60 7.29 7.80 2.63
N THR A 61 7.70 6.84 3.44
CA THR A 61 7.23 5.46 3.36
C THR A 61 6.53 5.10 4.66
N THR A 62 5.38 4.44 4.58
CA THR A 62 4.65 3.95 5.75
C THR A 62 4.27 2.50 5.58
N THR A 63 4.46 1.72 6.64
CA THR A 63 4.00 0.34 6.71
C THR A 63 2.57 0.30 7.22
N CYS A 64 1.70 -0.23 6.38
CA CYS A 64 0.27 -0.38 6.61
C CYS A 64 -0.03 -1.69 7.33
N ILE A 65 0.49 -2.77 6.76
CA ILE A 65 0.37 -4.13 7.29
C ILE A 65 1.81 -4.62 7.45
N PRO A 66 2.31 -4.78 8.69
CA PRO A 66 3.66 -5.29 8.92
C PRO A 66 3.71 -6.78 8.60
N THR A 67 4.90 -7.31 8.35
CA THR A 67 5.13 -8.75 8.28
C THR A 67 4.72 -9.41 9.59
N ILE A 68 3.68 -10.23 9.55
CA ILE A 68 3.28 -11.13 10.63
C ILE A 68 3.14 -12.55 10.06
N THR A 69 3.19 -13.53 10.96
CA THR A 69 3.13 -15.00 10.73
C THR A 69 2.10 -15.43 9.67
N PRO A 70 2.26 -16.61 9.03
CA PRO A 70 1.99 -16.87 7.61
C PRO A 70 0.53 -16.86 7.15
N ASP A 71 -0.41 -16.54 8.04
CA ASP A 71 -1.79 -16.32 7.64
C ASP A 71 -1.91 -14.90 7.06
N PRO A 72 -2.49 -14.73 5.87
CA PRO A 72 -2.76 -13.40 5.34
C PRO A 72 -3.79 -12.75 6.27
N ASP A 73 -3.30 -11.89 7.16
CA ASP A 73 -4.18 -11.10 8.01
C ASP A 73 -5.13 -10.31 7.11
N PRO A 74 -6.42 -10.23 7.45
CA PRO A 74 -7.37 -9.47 6.65
C PRO A 74 -6.91 -8.02 6.56
N LEU A 75 -7.16 -7.38 5.41
CA LEU A 75 -6.92 -5.94 5.27
C LEU A 75 -7.56 -5.20 6.46
N PRO A 76 -6.83 -4.26 7.09
CA PRO A 76 -7.38 -3.50 8.19
C PRO A 76 -8.60 -2.71 7.72
N ALA A 77 -9.68 -2.78 8.49
CA ALA A 77 -10.85 -1.94 8.26
C ALA A 77 -10.44 -0.46 8.38
N MET A 78 -11.06 0.39 7.55
CA MET A 78 -10.85 1.83 7.64
C MET A 78 -11.18 2.31 9.07
N PRO A 79 -10.23 2.90 9.80
CA PRO A 79 -10.48 3.38 11.14
C PRO A 79 -11.31 4.66 11.11
N THR A 80 -11.88 5.02 12.26
CA THR A 80 -12.43 6.37 12.44
C THR A 80 -11.28 7.36 12.42
N LEU A 81 -11.27 8.25 11.42
CA LEU A 81 -10.25 9.27 11.28
C LEU A 81 -10.53 10.44 12.23
N PRO A 82 -9.52 10.96 12.93
CA PRO A 82 -9.68 12.17 13.74
C PRO A 82 -9.95 13.38 12.85
N ASP A 83 -10.69 14.36 13.38
CA ASP A 83 -11.04 15.58 12.62
C ASP A 83 -9.80 16.39 12.19
N GLN A 84 -8.74 16.39 13.00
CA GLN A 84 -7.47 17.04 12.68
C GLN A 84 -6.28 16.31 13.31
N THR A 85 -5.16 16.28 12.59
CA THR A 85 -3.86 15.76 13.06
C THR A 85 -2.71 16.63 12.58
N GLU A 86 -1.53 16.48 13.17
CA GLU A 86 -0.35 17.17 12.65
C GLU A 86 0.05 16.61 11.27
N PRO A 87 0.68 17.43 10.40
CA PRO A 87 1.23 16.94 9.15
C PRO A 87 2.21 15.79 9.31
N GLY A 88 2.13 14.81 8.41
CA GLY A 88 3.03 13.65 8.38
C GLY A 88 2.30 12.33 8.60
N LEU A 89 3.07 11.31 8.98
CA LEU A 89 2.54 9.99 9.33
C LEU A 89 2.01 10.02 10.75
N ASN A 90 0.73 9.68 10.92
CA ASN A 90 0.06 9.78 12.22
C ASN A 90 -0.31 8.41 12.81
N ALA A 91 -0.40 7.38 11.98
CA ALA A 91 -0.65 5.98 12.34
C ALA A 91 -0.31 5.08 11.12
N PRO A 92 -0.30 3.74 11.27
CA PRO A 92 -0.26 2.84 10.10
C PRO A 92 -1.35 3.21 9.10
N CYS A 93 -1.01 3.24 7.81
CA CYS A 93 -1.89 3.68 6.72
C CYS A 93 -2.45 5.10 6.83
N MET A 94 -1.97 5.93 7.76
CA MET A 94 -2.53 7.27 7.97
C MET A 94 -1.51 8.36 7.72
N TRP A 95 -1.83 9.24 6.78
CA TRP A 95 -1.02 10.38 6.41
C TRP A 95 -1.83 11.67 6.37
N THR A 96 -1.25 12.75 6.86
CA THR A 96 -1.87 14.08 6.83
C THR A 96 -1.00 15.04 6.01
N PRO A 97 -1.56 15.69 4.98
CA PRO A 97 -0.80 16.59 4.13
C PRO A 97 -0.28 17.80 4.92
N PRO A 98 0.94 18.29 4.62
CA PRO A 98 1.47 19.51 5.24
C PRO A 98 0.87 20.79 4.67
N GLY A 99 0.17 20.70 3.54
CA GLY A 99 -0.46 21.82 2.89
C GLY A 99 -1.13 21.45 1.56
N PRO A 100 -1.64 22.46 0.83
CA PRO A 100 -2.20 22.27 -0.51
C PRO A 100 -1.10 21.96 -1.53
N GLY A 101 -1.39 21.06 -2.46
CA GLY A 101 -0.42 20.57 -3.43
C GLY A 101 -0.93 19.34 -4.18
N THR A 102 0.00 18.53 -4.66
CA THR A 102 -0.28 17.24 -5.29
C THR A 102 0.48 16.15 -4.56
N VAL A 103 -0.18 15.01 -4.33
CA VAL A 103 0.47 13.83 -3.76
C VAL A 103 0.39 12.68 -4.75
N THR A 104 1.48 11.96 -4.93
CA THR A 104 1.53 10.69 -5.64
C THR A 104 1.69 9.57 -4.63
N ILE A 105 0.83 8.57 -4.71
CA ILE A 105 0.80 7.43 -3.80
C ILE A 105 1.07 6.17 -4.61
N THR A 106 2.00 5.35 -4.11
CA THR A 106 2.35 4.06 -4.70
C THR A 106 2.27 2.99 -3.61
N ALA A 107 1.56 1.89 -3.88
CA ALA A 107 1.46 0.77 -2.97
C ALA A 107 2.51 -0.30 -3.32
N HIS A 108 3.06 -0.94 -2.29
CA HIS A 108 4.01 -2.04 -2.40
C HIS A 108 3.50 -3.21 -1.56
N THR A 109 3.16 -4.31 -2.22
CA THR A 109 2.70 -5.53 -1.55
C THR A 109 3.79 -6.60 -1.65
N THR A 110 4.24 -7.11 -0.51
CA THR A 110 5.21 -8.20 -0.45
C THR A 110 4.50 -9.53 -0.27
N TYR A 111 4.92 -10.52 -1.06
CA TYR A 111 4.38 -11.86 -1.10
C TYR A 111 5.47 -12.85 -0.72
N THR A 112 5.10 -13.83 0.12
CA THR A 112 5.90 -15.04 0.29
C THR A 112 5.59 -15.97 -0.86
N ILE A 113 6.65 -16.48 -1.50
CA ILE A 113 6.56 -17.35 -2.66
C ILE A 113 6.88 -18.78 -2.25
N VAL A 114 6.01 -19.71 -2.65
CA VAL A 114 6.24 -21.14 -2.50
C VAL A 114 6.13 -21.80 -3.87
N PHE A 115 7.22 -22.43 -4.30
CA PHE A 115 7.22 -23.29 -5.46
C PHE A 115 6.58 -24.63 -5.10
N ARG A 116 5.72 -25.13 -6.00
CA ARG A 116 5.07 -26.44 -5.87
C ARG A 116 5.33 -27.31 -7.09
N ALA A 117 5.60 -28.59 -6.83
CA ALA A 117 5.74 -29.63 -7.85
C ALA A 117 5.20 -30.97 -7.33
N ASP A 118 4.05 -31.44 -7.83
CA ASP A 118 3.45 -32.75 -7.46
C ASP A 118 3.59 -33.17 -5.98
N GLY A 119 3.25 -32.29 -5.03
CA GLY A 119 3.33 -32.58 -3.59
C GLY A 119 4.68 -32.25 -2.93
N TYR A 120 5.69 -31.83 -3.69
CA TYR A 120 6.87 -31.14 -3.20
C TYR A 120 6.60 -29.64 -3.07
N THR A 121 7.16 -29.02 -2.03
CA THR A 121 7.09 -27.57 -1.79
C THR A 121 8.46 -27.05 -1.40
N GLU A 122 8.85 -25.92 -1.98
CA GLU A 122 10.09 -25.22 -1.67
C GLU A 122 9.80 -23.73 -1.49
N PRO A 123 10.23 -23.10 -0.39
CA PRO A 123 10.16 -21.66 -0.27
C PRO A 123 11.10 -21.00 -1.29
N ASP A 124 10.63 -19.92 -1.91
CA ASP A 124 11.42 -19.08 -2.81
C ASP A 124 11.59 -17.69 -2.18
N ASP A 125 12.39 -16.83 -2.82
CA ASP A 125 12.57 -15.45 -2.39
C ASP A 125 11.24 -14.68 -2.42
N ASP A 126 11.05 -13.78 -1.45
CA ASP A 126 9.89 -12.91 -1.41
C ASP A 126 9.81 -12.03 -2.68
N TYR A 127 8.59 -11.82 -3.15
CA TYR A 127 8.32 -11.00 -4.32
C TYR A 127 7.54 -9.74 -3.90
N THR A 128 8.01 -8.56 -4.32
CA THR A 128 7.27 -7.30 -4.10
C THR A 128 6.59 -6.85 -5.39
N ARG A 129 5.27 -6.73 -5.36
CA ARG A 129 4.46 -6.13 -6.43
C ARG A 129 4.24 -4.65 -6.13
N THR A 130 4.56 -3.79 -7.10
CA THR A 130 4.34 -2.34 -7.01
C THR A 130 3.13 -1.93 -7.85
N SER A 131 2.23 -1.12 -7.27
CA SER A 131 1.07 -0.60 -8.00
C SER A 131 1.47 0.48 -9.02
N GLN A 132 0.56 0.80 -9.95
CA GLN A 132 0.72 2.04 -10.71
C GLN A 132 0.63 3.24 -9.75
N PRO A 133 1.49 4.27 -9.89
CA PRO A 133 1.40 5.47 -9.08
C PRO A 133 0.09 6.22 -9.35
N THR A 134 -0.60 6.65 -8.30
CA THR A 134 -1.83 7.43 -8.45
C THR A 134 -1.67 8.81 -7.82
N THR A 135 -1.99 9.85 -8.59
CA THR A 135 -1.82 11.24 -8.18
C THR A 135 -3.15 11.88 -7.79
N TYR A 136 -3.16 12.58 -6.66
CA TYR A 136 -4.30 13.29 -6.11
C TYR A 136 -3.94 14.74 -5.79
N THR A 137 -4.94 15.63 -5.83
CA THR A 137 -4.77 17.01 -5.38
C THR A 137 -5.16 17.12 -3.91
N THR A 138 -4.30 17.73 -3.10
CA THR A 138 -4.61 18.10 -1.70
C THR A 138 -5.01 19.58 -1.65
N GLY A 139 -5.96 19.93 -0.79
CA GLY A 139 -6.45 21.31 -0.70
C GLY A 139 -7.16 21.64 0.61
N GLU A 140 -7.70 22.85 0.70
CA GLU A 140 -8.38 23.40 1.89
C GLU A 140 -9.71 22.68 2.25
N LEU A 141 -10.19 21.74 1.42
CA LEU A 141 -11.40 20.93 1.69
C LEU A 141 -11.32 19.48 1.15
N ASN A 142 -10.17 19.06 0.60
CA ASN A 142 -10.03 17.78 -0.09
C ASN A 142 -9.06 16.88 0.68
N ALA A 143 -9.62 15.86 1.35
CA ALA A 143 -8.86 14.69 1.77
C ALA A 143 -8.66 13.76 0.56
N VAL A 144 -7.51 13.10 0.50
CA VAL A 144 -7.19 12.17 -0.57
C VAL A 144 -7.98 10.89 -0.32
N ASN A 145 -9.01 10.65 -1.13
CA ASN A 145 -9.76 9.41 -1.08
C ASN A 145 -9.10 8.45 -2.08
N THR A 146 -8.23 7.57 -1.61
CA THR A 146 -7.66 6.53 -2.46
C THR A 146 -8.71 5.44 -2.65
N ARG A 147 -9.36 5.44 -3.82
CA ARG A 147 -10.06 4.26 -4.34
C ARG A 147 -9.35 3.86 -5.64
N PRO A 148 -8.54 2.79 -5.64
CA PRO A 148 -8.13 2.14 -6.88
C PRO A 148 -9.34 1.53 -7.59
#